data_AF-U7QU73-F1
#
_entry.id   AF-U7QU73-F1
#
_cell.length_a   1.000
_cell.length_b   1.000
_cell.length_c   1.000
_cell.angle_alpha   90.00
_cell.angle_beta   90.00
_cell.angle_gamma   90.00
#
_symmetry.space_group_name_H-M   'P 1'
#
loop_
_entity.id
_entity.type
_entity.pdbx_description
1 polymer ?
#
loop_
_entity_poly.entity_id
_entity_poly.type
_entity_poly.pdbx_seq_one_letter_code
_entity_poly.pdbx_strand_id
1 'polypeptide(L)'
;MFLTDFIERLNYRMAKIQFGKKARIRFYGHLIMMLENRVMLIDALREMYNVASNEGQKPNGGYALVLSRCYESVSEGSTLAESLQQWIGPNEVAVIAAGERSGDIHSAFMDAIAMIEAGSKIRNAVIGASIYPAVLIGMICVLLHIVRVVWFPNWRRFLSRKPGMARLIPFM
;
A
#
# COMPACT_ATOMS: atom_id res chain seq x y z
N MET A 1 -7.52 -2.37 -30.99
CA MET A 1 -6.08 -2.23 -30.69
C MET A 1 -5.84 -1.16 -29.61
N PHE A 2 -6.15 0.12 -29.83
CA PHE A 2 -5.95 1.14 -28.76
C PHE A 2 -6.84 0.95 -27.50
N LEU A 3 -8.12 0.62 -27.69
CA LEU A 3 -9.07 0.41 -26.58
C LEU A 3 -8.77 -0.84 -25.76
N THR A 4 -8.28 -1.91 -26.39
CA THR A 4 -7.93 -3.17 -25.73
C THR A 4 -6.72 -3.00 -24.82
N ASP A 5 -5.66 -2.35 -25.31
CA ASP A 5 -4.46 -2.05 -24.52
C ASP A 5 -4.77 -1.13 -23.33
N PHE A 6 -5.69 -0.18 -23.52
CA PHE A 6 -6.13 0.71 -22.44
C PHE A 6 -6.88 -0.05 -21.34
N ILE A 7 -7.83 -0.91 -21.71
CA ILE A 7 -8.59 -1.74 -20.77
C ILE A 7 -7.66 -2.69 -20.03
N GLU A 8 -6.69 -3.30 -20.71
CA GLU A 8 -5.73 -4.21 -20.10
C GLU A 8 -4.84 -3.51 -19.06
N ARG A 9 -4.33 -2.31 -19.38
CA ARG A 9 -3.57 -1.48 -18.43
C ARG A 9 -4.40 -1.08 -17.21
N LEU A 10 -5.68 -0.76 -17.41
CA LEU A 10 -6.59 -0.45 -16.30
C LEU A 10 -6.82 -1.69 -15.43
N ASN A 11 -7.10 -2.84 -16.03
CA ASN A 11 -7.30 -4.10 -15.32
C ASN A 11 -6.06 -4.45 -14.48
N TYR A 12 -4.86 -4.30 -15.05
CA TYR A 12 -3.60 -4.53 -14.35
C TYR A 12 -3.42 -3.61 -13.13
N ARG A 13 -3.70 -2.31 -13.27
CA ARG A 13 -3.63 -1.36 -12.16
C ARG A 13 -4.68 -1.67 -11.08
N MET A 14 -5.90 -2.03 -11.49
CA MET A 14 -6.95 -2.43 -10.55
C MET A 14 -6.59 -3.72 -9.81
N ALA A 15 -6.00 -4.70 -10.49
CA ALA A 15 -5.51 -5.93 -9.90
C ALA A 15 -4.48 -5.66 -8.81
N LYS A 16 -3.49 -4.79 -9.06
CA LYS A 16 -2.48 -4.42 -8.07
C LYS A 16 -3.07 -3.73 -6.83
N ILE A 17 -4.13 -2.93 -7.01
CA ILE A 17 -4.84 -2.27 -5.91
C ILE A 17 -5.67 -3.28 -5.10
N GLN A 18 -6.38 -4.18 -5.79
CA GLN A 18 -7.22 -5.19 -5.14
C GLN A 18 -6.38 -6.26 -4.42
N PHE A 19 -5.19 -6.59 -4.95
CA PHE A 19 -4.23 -7.50 -4.30
C PHE A 19 -3.39 -6.80 -3.23
N GLY A 20 -4.05 -6.01 -2.39
CA GLY A 20 -3.48 -5.37 -1.22
C GLY A 20 -3.25 -6.35 -0.06
N LYS A 21 -2.67 -5.85 1.04
CA LYS A 21 -2.24 -6.66 2.21
C LYS A 21 -3.26 -7.69 2.68
N LYS A 22 -4.52 -7.29 2.90
CA LYS A 22 -5.58 -8.21 3.37
C LYS A 22 -5.89 -9.31 2.36
N ALA A 23 -5.86 -8.99 1.06
CA ALA A 23 -6.08 -9.98 0.01
C ALA A 23 -4.92 -10.98 -0.05
N ARG A 24 -3.67 -10.50 0.09
CA ARG A 24 -2.49 -11.36 0.13
C ARG A 24 -2.47 -12.32 1.33
N ILE A 25 -2.82 -11.83 2.53
CA ILE A 25 -2.93 -12.68 3.72
C ILE A 25 -3.98 -13.79 3.50
N ARG A 26 -5.16 -13.45 2.95
CA ARG A 26 -6.17 -14.46 2.62
C ARG A 26 -5.71 -15.44 1.54
N PHE A 27 -5.03 -14.93 0.51
CA PHE A 27 -4.46 -15.74 -0.56
C PHE A 27 -3.51 -16.80 0.00
N TYR A 28 -2.54 -16.41 0.81
CA TYR A 28 -1.61 -17.34 1.47
C TYR A 28 -2.33 -18.28 2.43
N GLY A 29 -3.30 -17.78 3.21
CA GLY A 29 -4.09 -18.62 4.11
C GLY A 29 -4.89 -19.72 3.39
N HIS A 30 -5.51 -19.41 2.26
CA HIS A 30 -6.22 -20.42 1.45
C HIS A 30 -5.26 -21.46 0.87
N LEU A 31 -4.11 -21.02 0.36
CA LEU A 31 -3.09 -21.94 -0.15
C LEU A 31 -2.57 -22.86 0.96
N ILE A 32 -2.27 -22.33 2.15
CA ILE A 32 -1.88 -23.13 3.31
C ILE A 32 -2.94 -24.20 3.59
N MET A 33 -4.21 -23.81 3.75
CA MET A 33 -5.31 -24.73 4.04
C MET A 33 -5.46 -25.83 2.97
N MET A 34 -5.34 -25.47 1.69
CA MET A 34 -5.49 -26.43 0.59
C MET A 34 -4.30 -27.39 0.51
N LEU A 35 -3.07 -26.89 0.67
CA LEU A 35 -1.86 -27.72 0.64
C LEU A 35 -1.78 -28.66 1.86
N GLU A 36 -2.23 -28.22 3.03
CA GLU A 36 -2.39 -29.09 4.21
C GLU A 36 -3.36 -30.25 3.93
N ASN A 37 -4.43 -29.97 3.18
CA ASN A 37 -5.40 -30.96 2.71
C ASN A 37 -4.93 -31.75 1.47
N ARG A 38 -3.63 -31.72 1.14
CA ARG A 38 -3.01 -32.45 0.03
C ARG A 38 -3.54 -32.07 -1.36
N VAL A 39 -4.17 -30.91 -1.49
CA VAL A 39 -4.51 -30.35 -2.80
C VAL A 39 -3.23 -29.89 -3.47
N MET A 40 -3.04 -30.18 -4.76
CA MET A 40 -1.87 -29.69 -5.48
C MET A 40 -1.97 -28.16 -5.67
N LEU A 41 -0.83 -27.47 -5.64
CA LEU A 41 -0.77 -26.00 -5.77
C LEU A 41 -1.52 -25.49 -7.01
N ILE A 42 -1.36 -26.18 -8.14
CA ILE A 42 -2.01 -25.83 -9.41
C ILE A 42 -3.54 -25.90 -9.32
N ASP A 43 -4.07 -26.93 -8.64
CA ASP A 43 -5.51 -27.11 -8.43
C ASP A 43 -6.05 -26.09 -7.43
N ALA A 44 -5.28 -25.78 -6.39
CA ALA A 44 -5.61 -24.74 -5.43
C ALA A 44 -5.73 -23.36 -6.12
N LEU A 45 -4.77 -23.01 -6.99
CA LEU A 45 -4.81 -21.77 -7.77
C LEU A 45 -6.02 -21.73 -8.71
N ARG A 46 -6.34 -22.83 -9.38
CA ARG A 46 -7.52 -22.95 -10.25
C ARG A 46 -8.81 -22.75 -9.46
N GLU A 47 -8.93 -23.39 -8.30
CA GLU A 47 -10.13 -23.30 -7.48
C GLU A 47 -10.30 -21.89 -6.90
N MET A 48 -9.22 -21.29 -6.42
CA MET A 48 -9.21 -19.89 -5.99
C MET A 48 -9.61 -18.95 -7.13
N TYR A 49 -9.15 -19.21 -8.36
CA TYR A 49 -9.57 -18.46 -9.56
C TYR A 49 -11.07 -18.61 -9.84
N ASN A 50 -11.61 -19.82 -9.78
CA ASN A 50 -13.04 -20.07 -10.00
C ASN A 50 -13.90 -19.28 -9.00
N VAL A 51 -13.52 -19.30 -7.72
CA VAL A 51 -14.19 -18.52 -6.67
C VAL A 51 -14.05 -17.02 -6.91
N ALA A 52 -12.84 -16.54 -7.23
CA ALA A 52 -12.58 -15.12 -7.47
C ALA A 52 -13.28 -14.56 -8.71
N SER A 53 -13.45 -15.39 -9.74
CA SER A 53 -14.11 -15.03 -11.00
C SER A 53 -15.62 -15.25 -10.97
N ASN A 54 -16.20 -15.69 -9.84
CA ASN A 54 -17.61 -16.07 -9.73
C ASN A 54 -17.99 -17.11 -10.81
N GLU A 55 -17.23 -18.21 -10.85
CA GLU A 55 -17.36 -19.29 -11.84
C GLU A 55 -17.23 -18.79 -13.29
N GLY A 56 -16.27 -17.89 -13.54
CA GLY A 56 -16.01 -17.34 -14.86
C GLY A 56 -16.96 -16.22 -15.30
N GLN A 57 -17.90 -15.78 -14.46
CA GLN A 57 -18.79 -14.65 -14.79
C GLN A 57 -18.08 -13.29 -14.74
N LYS A 58 -17.00 -13.17 -13.96
CA LYS A 58 -16.18 -11.97 -13.77
C LYS A 58 -14.68 -12.29 -13.87
N PRO A 59 -14.20 -12.77 -15.03
CA PRO A 59 -12.82 -13.23 -15.19
C PRO A 59 -11.81 -12.07 -15.07
N ASN A 60 -12.24 -10.86 -15.45
CA ASN A 60 -11.40 -9.64 -15.40
C ASN A 60 -11.47 -8.90 -14.06
N GLY A 61 -12.00 -9.53 -13.01
CA GLY A 61 -11.88 -9.00 -11.65
C GLY A 61 -10.40 -8.90 -11.27
N GLY A 62 -9.99 -7.83 -10.57
CA GLY A 62 -8.57 -7.60 -10.28
C GLY A 62 -7.90 -8.77 -9.53
N TYR A 63 -8.59 -9.35 -8.56
CA TYR A 63 -8.10 -10.56 -7.84
C TYR A 63 -8.09 -11.82 -8.72
N ALA A 64 -9.15 -12.02 -9.52
CA ALA A 64 -9.24 -13.14 -10.46
C ALA A 64 -8.13 -13.08 -11.53
N LEU A 65 -7.78 -11.88 -12.01
CA LEU A 65 -6.69 -11.69 -12.95
C LEU A 65 -5.35 -12.15 -12.37
N VAL A 66 -5.03 -11.77 -11.12
CA VAL A 66 -3.80 -12.23 -10.46
C VAL A 66 -3.76 -13.76 -10.40
N LEU A 67 -4.87 -14.38 -9.99
CA LEU A 67 -4.98 -15.83 -9.90
C LEU A 67 -4.86 -16.53 -11.25
N SER A 68 -5.47 -15.99 -12.31
CA SER A 68 -5.34 -16.50 -13.68
C SER A 68 -3.89 -16.48 -14.14
N ARG A 69 -3.19 -15.35 -13.93
CA ARG A 69 -1.77 -15.21 -14.31
C ARG A 69 -0.86 -16.14 -13.52
N CYS A 70 -1.10 -16.30 -12.22
CA CYS A 70 -0.37 -17.27 -11.40
C CYS A 70 -0.62 -18.70 -11.85
N TYR A 71 -1.88 -19.06 -12.09
CA TYR A 71 -2.25 -20.39 -12.58
C TYR A 71 -1.62 -20.69 -13.94
N GLU A 72 -1.71 -19.78 -14.92
CA GLU A 72 -1.09 -19.89 -16.25
C GLU A 72 0.41 -20.11 -16.13
N SER A 73 1.12 -19.23 -15.42
CA SER A 73 2.57 -19.27 -15.27
C SER A 73 3.08 -20.54 -14.57
N VAL A 74 2.39 -20.98 -13.51
CA VAL A 74 2.74 -22.23 -12.80
C VAL A 74 2.41 -23.46 -13.65
N SER A 75 1.32 -23.42 -14.43
CA SER A 75 0.98 -24.50 -15.38
C SER A 75 2.01 -24.64 -16.49
N GLU A 76 2.66 -23.54 -16.87
CA GLU A 76 3.77 -23.49 -17.83
C GLU A 76 5.12 -23.92 -17.23
N GLY A 77 5.18 -24.19 -15.92
CA GLY A 77 6.36 -24.70 -15.22
C GLY A 77 7.21 -23.62 -14.55
N SER A 78 6.75 -22.37 -14.49
CA SER A 78 7.39 -21.35 -13.65
C SER A 78 7.11 -21.59 -12.17
N THR A 79 7.96 -21.04 -11.31
CA THR A 79 7.71 -21.06 -9.86
C THR A 79 6.59 -20.08 -9.47
N LEU A 80 5.92 -20.34 -8.35
CA LEU A 80 4.91 -19.43 -7.81
C LEU A 80 5.53 -18.07 -7.49
N ALA A 81 6.75 -18.03 -6.94
CA ALA A 81 7.45 -16.80 -6.63
C ALA A 81 7.68 -15.92 -7.87
N GLU A 82 8.08 -16.51 -8.99
CA GLU A 82 8.23 -15.80 -10.27
C GLU A 82 6.88 -15.25 -10.75
N SER A 83 5.82 -16.07 -10.69
CA SER A 83 4.47 -15.64 -11.11
C SER A 83 3.93 -14.47 -10.27
N LEU A 84 4.31 -14.41 -8.99
CA LEU A 84 3.86 -13.40 -8.04
C LEU A 84 4.69 -12.11 -8.05
N GLN A 85 5.88 -12.12 -8.64
CA GLN A 85 6.88 -11.04 -8.53
C GLN A 85 6.35 -9.66 -8.94
N GLN A 86 5.42 -9.61 -9.90
CA GLN A 86 4.82 -8.35 -10.37
C GLN A 86 3.77 -7.77 -9.41
N TRP A 87 3.20 -8.62 -8.56
CA TRP A 87 2.05 -8.33 -7.70
C TRP A 87 2.43 -8.06 -6.25
N ILE A 88 3.54 -8.65 -5.77
CA ILE A 88 3.98 -8.57 -4.36
C ILE A 88 5.32 -7.85 -4.22
N GLY A 89 5.72 -7.56 -2.97
CA GLY A 89 7.01 -6.93 -2.68
C GLY A 89 8.18 -7.91 -2.77
N PRO A 90 9.42 -7.43 -2.99
CA PRO A 90 10.60 -8.28 -3.18
C PRO A 90 10.90 -9.19 -1.98
N ASN A 91 10.61 -8.74 -0.76
CA ASN A 91 10.79 -9.57 0.43
C ASN A 91 9.84 -10.76 0.43
N GLU A 92 8.57 -10.57 0.01
CA GLU A 92 7.57 -11.65 -0.06
C GLU A 92 8.00 -12.67 -1.13
N VAL A 93 8.49 -12.20 -2.30
CA VAL A 93 9.04 -13.06 -3.35
C VAL A 93 10.20 -13.90 -2.82
N ALA A 94 11.15 -13.29 -2.10
CA ALA A 94 12.34 -13.98 -1.61
C ALA A 94 12.01 -15.12 -0.64
N VAL A 95 11.06 -14.90 0.28
CA VAL A 95 10.61 -15.90 1.24
C VAL A 95 9.90 -17.06 0.52
N ILE A 96 8.98 -16.75 -0.39
CA ILE A 96 8.27 -17.79 -1.16
C ILE A 96 9.23 -18.59 -2.01
N ALA A 97 10.15 -17.92 -2.73
CA ALA A 97 11.16 -18.60 -3.55
C ALA A 97 12.09 -19.49 -2.71
N ALA A 98 12.39 -19.10 -1.46
CA ALA A 98 13.16 -19.93 -0.55
C ALA A 98 12.38 -21.19 -0.13
N GLY A 99 11.09 -21.04 0.20
CA GLY A 99 10.19 -22.16 0.52
C GLY A 99 9.97 -23.13 -0.63
N GLU A 100 9.81 -22.62 -1.86
CA GLU A 100 9.68 -23.46 -3.05
C GLU A 100 10.96 -24.29 -3.30
N ARG A 101 12.14 -23.69 -3.09
CA ARG A 101 13.42 -24.40 -3.24
C ARG A 101 13.69 -25.41 -2.14
N SER A 102 13.25 -25.14 -0.90
CA SER A 102 13.42 -26.06 0.23
C SER A 102 12.35 -27.16 0.27
N GLY A 103 11.28 -27.03 -0.50
CA GLY A 103 10.11 -27.92 -0.45
C GLY A 103 9.18 -27.64 0.72
N ASP A 104 9.44 -26.59 1.51
CA ASP A 104 8.61 -26.16 2.64
C ASP A 104 7.91 -24.83 2.30
N ILE A 105 6.97 -24.91 1.36
CA ILE A 105 6.18 -23.75 0.93
C ILE A 105 5.17 -23.31 2.00
N HIS A 106 4.80 -24.23 2.90
CA HIS A 106 3.84 -23.96 3.98
C HIS A 106 4.41 -22.95 4.97
N SER A 107 5.62 -23.19 5.50
CA SER A 107 6.28 -22.25 6.40
C SER A 107 6.57 -20.92 5.69
N ALA A 108 6.94 -20.96 4.41
CA ALA A 108 7.18 -19.74 3.64
C ALA A 108 5.93 -18.85 3.50
N PHE A 109 4.73 -19.44 3.34
CA PHE A 109 3.50 -18.66 3.34
C PHE A 109 3.17 -18.08 4.73
N MET A 110 3.43 -18.84 5.80
CA MET A 110 3.28 -18.31 7.16
C MET A 110 4.23 -17.15 7.43
N ASP A 111 5.49 -17.27 7.02
CA ASP A 111 6.49 -16.21 7.13
C ASP A 111 6.11 -14.98 6.29
N ALA A 112 5.58 -15.18 5.09
CA ALA A 112 5.07 -14.09 4.25
C ALA A 112 3.91 -13.34 4.93
N ILE A 113 2.96 -14.06 5.56
CA ILE A 113 1.88 -13.46 6.35
C ILE A 113 2.45 -12.67 7.53
N ALA A 114 3.33 -13.28 8.32
CA ALA A 114 3.96 -12.65 9.48
C ALA A 114 4.71 -11.37 9.09
N MET A 115 5.40 -11.37 7.95
CA MET A 115 6.10 -10.22 7.43
C MET A 115 5.15 -9.07 7.02
N ILE A 116 4.03 -9.38 6.37
CA ILE A 116 3.00 -8.38 6.03
C ILE A 116 2.45 -7.73 7.30
N GLU A 117 2.16 -8.54 8.31
CA GLU A 117 1.61 -8.09 9.60
C GLU A 117 2.62 -7.26 10.38
N ALA A 118 3.88 -7.72 10.49
CA ALA A 118 4.96 -6.99 11.13
C ALA A 118 5.19 -5.63 10.47
N GLY A 119 5.22 -5.57 9.13
CA GLY A 119 5.34 -4.32 8.40
C GLY A 119 4.14 -3.38 8.63
N SER A 120 2.94 -3.93 8.78
CA SER A 120 1.75 -3.15 9.15
C SER A 120 1.86 -2.58 10.57
N LYS A 121 2.31 -3.39 11.54
CA LYS A 121 2.50 -2.99 12.93
C LYS A 121 3.53 -1.88 13.06
N ILE A 122 4.68 -2.01 12.39
CA ILE A 122 5.73 -0.98 12.35
C ILE A 122 5.18 0.32 11.75
N ARG A 123 4.52 0.24 10.59
CA ARG A 123 3.94 1.43 9.95
C ARG A 123 2.92 2.13 10.85
N ASN A 124 2.06 1.37 11.53
CA ASN A 124 1.06 1.92 12.43
C ASN A 124 1.71 2.54 13.68
N ALA A 125 2.78 1.95 14.21
CA ALA A 125 3.54 2.52 15.31
C ALA A 125 4.20 3.85 14.92
N VAL A 126 4.81 3.92 13.73
CA VAL A 126 5.42 5.16 13.21
C VAL A 126 4.35 6.24 13.01
N ILE A 127 3.22 5.90 12.39
CA ILE A 127 2.10 6.84 12.21
C ILE A 127 1.59 7.31 13.57
N GLY A 128 1.36 6.39 14.51
CA GLY A 128 0.88 6.71 15.85
C GLY A 128 1.82 7.66 16.60
N ALA A 129 3.12 7.38 16.57
CA ALA A 129 4.14 8.23 17.18
C ALA A 129 4.26 9.61 16.50
N SER A 130 3.95 9.68 15.20
CA SER A 130 4.02 10.92 14.41
C SER A 130 2.82 11.86 14.62
N ILE A 131 1.73 11.40 15.24
CA ILE A 131 0.54 12.22 15.50
C ILE A 131 0.86 13.40 16.41
N TYR A 132 1.58 13.18 17.52
CA TYR A 132 1.88 14.24 18.49
C TYR A 132 2.74 15.39 17.88
N PRO A 133 3.89 15.11 17.24
CA PRO A 133 4.64 16.14 16.53
C PRO A 133 3.82 16.86 15.45
N ALA A 134 2.99 16.13 14.69
CA ALA A 134 2.15 16.74 13.64
C ALA A 134 1.12 17.72 14.21
N VAL A 135 0.48 17.38 15.34
CA VAL A 135 -0.48 18.26 16.03
C VAL A 135 0.22 19.51 16.55
N LEU A 136 1.39 19.37 17.18
CA LEU A 136 2.16 20.52 17.68
C LEU A 136 2.56 21.47 16.55
N ILE A 137 3.11 20.93 15.46
CA ILE A 137 3.48 21.73 14.27
C ILE A 137 2.24 22.42 13.71
N GLY A 138 1.10 21.72 13.64
CA GLY A 138 -0.17 22.29 13.22
C GLY A 138 -0.61 23.47 14.08
N MET A 139 -0.52 23.35 15.41
CA MET A 139 -0.85 24.44 16.34
C MET A 139 0.07 25.66 16.14
N ILE A 140 1.37 25.45 15.97
CA ILE A 140 2.34 26.52 15.70
C ILE A 140 2.00 27.22 14.38
N CYS A 141 1.70 26.46 13.31
CA CYS A 141 1.28 27.01 12.03
C CYS A 141 0.02 27.86 12.15
N VAL A 142 -0.99 27.41 12.92
CA VAL A 142 -2.21 28.17 13.18
C VAL A 142 -1.92 29.46 13.94
N LEU A 143 -1.09 29.40 15.00
CA LEU A 143 -0.70 30.57 15.78
C LEU A 143 0.01 31.61 14.89
N LEU A 144 0.98 31.18 14.10
CA LEU A 144 1.70 32.05 13.16
C LEU A 144 0.76 32.66 12.12
N HIS A 145 -0.24 31.90 11.65
CA HIS A 145 -1.27 32.42 10.74
C HIS A 145 -2.11 33.52 11.39
N ILE A 146 -2.56 33.33 12.64
CA ILE A 146 -3.30 34.35 13.40
C ILE A 146 -2.45 35.61 13.59
N VAL A 147 -1.19 35.46 14.00
CA VAL A 147 -0.27 36.60 14.15
C VAL A 147 -0.13 37.35 12.82
N ARG A 148 0.09 36.63 11.72
CA ARG A 148 0.18 37.22 10.37
C ARG A 148 -1.07 38.03 10.00
N VAL A 149 -2.26 37.50 10.23
CA VAL A 149 -3.52 38.10 9.76
C VAL A 149 -4.05 39.18 10.70
N VAL A 150 -3.90 39.02 12.02
CA VAL A 150 -4.51 39.94 13.01
C VAL A 150 -3.52 41.00 13.48
N TRP A 151 -2.27 40.60 13.76
CA TRP A 151 -1.32 41.49 14.43
C TRP A 151 -0.60 42.44 13.48
N PHE A 152 -0.10 41.95 12.34
CA PHE A 152 0.58 42.79 11.35
C PHE A 152 -0.27 43.97 10.83
N PRO A 153 -1.56 43.81 10.48
CA PRO A 153 -2.35 44.97 10.04
C PRO A 153 -2.64 45.95 11.17
N ASN A 154 -2.83 45.48 12.40
CA ASN A 154 -3.04 46.37 13.55
C ASN A 154 -1.79 47.22 13.86
N TRP A 155 -0.59 46.64 13.75
CA TRP A 155 0.67 47.38 13.86
C TRP A 155 0.83 48.43 12.77
N ARG A 156 0.47 48.10 11.51
CA ARG A 156 0.46 49.07 10.41
C ARG A 156 -0.48 50.24 10.72
N ARG A 157 -1.68 49.97 11.24
CA ARG A 157 -2.63 51.03 11.64
C ARG A 157 -2.11 51.89 12.79
N PHE A 158 -1.42 51.31 13.77
CA PHE A 158 -0.84 52.07 14.89
C PHE A 158 0.28 53.01 14.42
N LEU A 159 1.20 52.54 13.58
CA LEU A 159 2.28 53.35 13.03
C LEU A 159 1.78 54.45 12.08
N SER A 160 0.73 54.18 11.29
CA SER A 160 0.09 55.22 10.45
C SER A 160 -0.62 56.33 11.24
N ARG A 161 -0.85 56.16 12.55
CA ARG A 161 -1.58 57.12 13.39
C ARG A 161 -0.68 58.14 14.10
N LYS A 162 0.65 57.95 14.11
CA LYS A 162 1.63 58.92 14.68
C LYS A 162 2.71 59.34 13.66
N PRO A 163 2.37 60.12 12.62
CA PRO A 163 3.37 60.66 11.67
C PRO A 163 4.29 61.74 12.29
N GLY A 164 4.08 62.16 13.55
CA GLY A 164 4.82 63.28 14.16
C GLY A 164 6.07 62.94 14.98
N MET A 165 6.37 61.65 15.24
CA MET A 165 7.45 61.27 16.16
C MET A 165 8.84 61.20 15.51
N ALA A 166 8.92 61.27 14.17
CA ALA A 166 10.18 61.28 13.41
C ALA A 166 10.94 62.62 13.46
N ARG A 167 10.36 63.66 14.08
CA ARG A 167 10.94 65.01 14.16
C ARG A 167 11.66 65.30 15.49
N LEU A 168 11.79 64.32 16.39
CA LEU A 168 12.29 64.50 17.77
C LEU A 168 13.63 63.80 18.06
N ILE A 169 14.35 63.32 17.05
CA ILE A 169 15.73 62.87 17.22
C ILE A 169 16.64 63.94 16.60
N PRO A 170 17.08 64.96 17.37
CA PRO A 170 18.20 65.76 16.94
C PRO A 170 19.42 64.83 16.95
N PHE A 171 20.12 64.75 15.83
CA PHE A 171 21.49 64.24 15.79
C PHE A 171 22.29 64.98 16.88
N MET A 172 22.73 64.23 17.89
CA MET A 172 23.94 64.52 18.65
C MET A 172 25.05 63.62 18.10
#